data_AF-A0A920I6K7-F1
#
_entry.id   AF-A0A920I6K7-F1
#
_cell.length_a   1.000
_cell.length_b   1.000
_cell.length_c   1.000
_cell.angle_alpha   90.00
_cell.angle_beta   90.00
_cell.angle_gamma   90.00
#
_symmetry.space_group_name_H-M   'P 1'
#
loop_
_entity.id
_entity.type
_entity.pdbx_description
1 polymer ?
#
loop_
_entity_poly.entity_id
_entity_poly.type
_entity_poly.pdbx_seq_one_letter_code
_entity_poly.pdbx_strand_id
1 'polypeptide(L)'
;MTATPILWQPTPSEIKKSELSNFANWVKSHHGFDWRNKYRNLWLWSVEYPDLFWDSIWQWHGVIGRKGKRLLINRDKIPGAQFFPDSSLNFAENLLINADGQAALSSHHEDGTIETLTRKELKERVTALAGWMQSQGVVKGDRVAAYIPNIRQAVETMLAAASLGAIYSSCSPDFGFNGVFDRFSQIEPKLLVTVDGYFYAGKKISRVDVIHQLKEKLPSLVHILVHDYSGNASDLVSEPKISLYSDALKHSPIEEYTPVKFNDPLYILYSSGTTGAPKCIVHSVGGTLLQHIKEHRLHSNITKNASVFYLQPVDG
;
A
#
# COMPACT_ATOMS: atom_id res chain seq x y z
N MET A 1 -39.54 23.67 -13.55
CA MET A 1 -38.20 23.13 -13.87
C MET A 1 -38.38 21.66 -14.21
N THR A 2 -38.09 21.25 -15.44
CA THR A 2 -38.12 19.84 -15.83
C THR A 2 -36.95 19.13 -15.15
N ALA A 3 -37.24 18.13 -14.31
CA ALA A 3 -36.21 17.36 -13.64
C ALA A 3 -35.31 16.70 -14.69
N THR A 4 -33.99 16.82 -14.53
CA THR A 4 -33.01 16.15 -15.38
C THR A 4 -33.28 14.64 -15.34
N PRO A 5 -33.36 13.95 -16.50
CA PRO A 5 -33.66 12.52 -16.52
C PRO A 5 -32.52 11.71 -15.86
N ILE A 6 -32.90 10.68 -15.11
CA ILE A 6 -31.95 9.72 -14.54
C ILE A 6 -31.38 8.88 -15.69
N LEU A 7 -30.06 8.89 -15.84
CA LEU A 7 -29.37 8.17 -16.93
C LEU A 7 -29.25 6.66 -16.66
N TRP A 8 -29.07 6.28 -15.39
CA TRP A 8 -28.91 4.89 -14.99
C TRP A 8 -29.34 4.72 -13.53
N GLN A 9 -29.88 3.54 -13.19
CA GLN A 9 -30.22 3.17 -11.83
C GLN A 9 -29.91 1.68 -11.62
N PRO A 10 -29.31 1.28 -10.49
CA PRO A 10 -29.12 -0.12 -10.19
C PRO A 10 -30.47 -0.81 -9.94
N THR A 11 -30.55 -2.08 -10.33
CA THR A 11 -31.69 -2.94 -10.05
C THR A 11 -31.81 -3.22 -8.55
N PRO A 12 -33.02 -3.54 -8.05
CA PRO A 12 -33.20 -3.94 -6.64
C PRO A 12 -32.32 -5.13 -6.22
N SER A 13 -32.02 -6.04 -7.14
CA SER A 13 -31.15 -7.20 -6.90
C SER A 13 -29.69 -6.78 -6.69
N GLU A 14 -29.16 -5.88 -7.52
CA GLU A 14 -27.81 -5.32 -7.37
C GLU A 14 -27.67 -4.57 -6.05
N ILE A 15 -28.64 -3.73 -5.70
CA ILE A 15 -28.67 -3.02 -4.42
C ILE A 15 -28.58 -4.04 -3.27
N LYS A 16 -29.45 -5.05 -3.26
CA LYS A 16 -29.52 -6.05 -2.19
C LYS A 16 -28.24 -6.87 -2.03
N LYS A 17 -27.56 -7.19 -3.14
CA LYS A 17 -26.33 -8.01 -3.16
C LYS A 17 -25.04 -7.22 -2.93
N SER A 18 -25.10 -5.89 -2.90
CA SER A 18 -23.91 -5.06 -2.70
C SER A 18 -23.29 -5.25 -1.31
N GLU A 19 -21.98 -5.12 -1.24
CA GLU A 19 -21.20 -5.07 0.00
C GLU A 19 -21.66 -3.91 0.91
N LEU A 20 -22.10 -2.79 0.33
CA LEU A 20 -22.68 -1.68 1.07
C LEU A 20 -23.97 -2.08 1.81
N SER A 21 -24.89 -2.76 1.12
CA SER A 21 -26.10 -3.30 1.76
C SER A 21 -25.76 -4.38 2.79
N ASN A 22 -24.73 -5.20 2.53
CA ASN A 22 -24.26 -6.18 3.50
C ASN A 22 -23.79 -5.51 4.80
N PHE A 23 -22.91 -4.51 4.70
CA PHE A 23 -22.44 -3.70 5.83
C PHE A 23 -23.59 -2.97 6.54
N ALA A 24 -24.48 -2.31 5.79
CA ALA A 24 -25.58 -1.55 6.37
C ALA A 24 -26.57 -2.45 7.15
N ASN A 25 -26.81 -3.66 6.66
CA ASN A 25 -27.61 -4.66 7.37
C ASN A 25 -26.89 -5.24 8.58
N TRP A 26 -25.57 -5.39 8.52
CA TRP A 26 -24.75 -5.73 9.68
C TRP A 26 -24.83 -4.64 10.76
N VAL A 27 -24.73 -3.36 10.38
CA VAL A 27 -24.88 -2.22 11.30
C VAL A 27 -26.27 -2.21 11.93
N LYS A 28 -27.31 -2.49 11.15
CA LYS A 28 -28.68 -2.64 11.67
C LYS A 28 -28.78 -3.74 12.72
N SER A 29 -28.19 -4.91 12.48
CA SER A 29 -28.26 -6.03 13.43
C SER A 29 -27.41 -5.84 14.68
N HIS A 30 -26.27 -5.16 14.58
CA HIS A 30 -25.32 -4.99 15.70
C HIS A 30 -25.58 -3.72 16.53
N HIS A 31 -26.12 -2.68 15.91
CA HIS A 31 -26.32 -1.37 16.54
C HIS A 31 -27.79 -0.92 16.56
N GLY A 32 -28.71 -1.68 15.95
CA GLY A 32 -30.14 -1.32 15.87
C GLY A 32 -30.45 -0.17 14.91
N PHE A 33 -29.46 0.33 14.15
CA PHE A 33 -29.64 1.45 13.24
C PHE A 33 -30.29 1.02 11.92
N ASP A 34 -31.58 1.35 11.75
CA ASP A 34 -32.29 1.06 10.50
C ASP A 34 -32.04 2.16 9.45
N TRP A 35 -31.15 1.87 8.50
CA TRP A 35 -30.83 2.75 7.37
C TRP A 35 -31.98 2.88 6.35
N ARG A 36 -33.08 2.12 6.49
CA ARG A 36 -34.29 2.15 5.64
C ARG A 36 -34.01 1.97 4.14
N ASN A 37 -32.97 1.22 3.80
CA ASN A 37 -32.49 1.03 2.43
C ASN A 37 -32.16 2.35 1.70
N LYS A 38 -31.73 3.40 2.42
CA LYS A 38 -31.32 4.69 1.86
C LYS A 38 -29.88 5.00 2.22
N TYR A 39 -28.99 5.07 1.23
CA TYR A 39 -27.58 5.42 1.42
C TYR A 39 -27.40 6.72 2.22
N ARG A 40 -28.23 7.74 1.95
CA ARG A 40 -28.18 9.02 2.66
C ARG A 40 -28.30 8.88 4.19
N ASN A 41 -29.11 7.95 4.68
CA ASN A 41 -29.24 7.72 6.11
C ASN A 41 -27.96 7.11 6.70
N LEU A 42 -27.36 6.15 6.00
CA LEU A 42 -26.10 5.54 6.41
C LEU A 42 -24.94 6.55 6.41
N TRP A 43 -24.88 7.42 5.40
CA TRP A 43 -23.88 8.50 5.31
C TRP A 43 -24.04 9.53 6.42
N LEU A 44 -25.28 9.98 6.73
CA LEU A 44 -25.51 10.91 7.83
C LEU A 44 -25.05 10.29 9.16
N TRP A 45 -25.40 9.02 9.38
CA TRP A 45 -24.98 8.29 10.58
C TRP A 45 -23.45 8.16 10.69
N SER A 46 -22.74 7.89 9.60
CA SER A 46 -21.27 7.76 9.63
C SER A 46 -20.55 9.09 9.94
N VAL A 47 -21.17 10.22 9.61
CA VAL A 47 -20.67 11.56 9.94
C VAL A 47 -21.01 11.95 11.38
N GLU A 48 -22.21 11.60 11.85
CA GLU A 48 -22.67 11.89 13.21
C GLU A 48 -21.93 11.06 14.27
N TYR A 49 -21.68 9.77 13.97
CA TYR A 49 -21.03 8.80 14.86
C TYR A 49 -19.78 8.17 14.21
N PRO A 50 -18.71 8.95 13.96
CA PRO A 50 -17.53 8.49 13.22
C PRO A 50 -16.75 7.41 13.99
N ASP A 51 -16.68 7.50 15.31
CA ASP A 51 -16.07 6.50 16.17
C ASP A 51 -16.79 5.15 16.07
N LEU A 52 -18.12 5.15 16.15
CA LEU A 52 -18.93 3.96 15.97
C LEU A 52 -18.85 3.42 14.54
N PHE A 53 -18.90 4.29 13.53
CA PHE A 53 -18.80 3.89 12.12
C PHE A 53 -17.48 3.17 11.82
N TRP A 54 -16.34 3.76 12.20
CA TRP A 54 -15.05 3.13 11.95
C TRP A 54 -14.86 1.86 12.77
N ASP A 55 -15.41 1.80 13.98
CA ASP A 55 -15.46 0.58 14.77
C ASP A 55 -16.30 -0.52 14.09
N SER A 56 -17.44 -0.15 13.51
CA SER A 56 -18.25 -1.06 12.71
C SER A 56 -17.48 -1.60 11.50
N ILE A 57 -16.72 -0.77 10.78
CA ILE A 57 -15.88 -1.22 9.65
C ILE A 57 -14.84 -2.24 10.12
N TRP A 58 -14.15 -1.95 11.24
CA TRP A 58 -13.16 -2.86 11.83
C TRP A 58 -13.77 -4.23 12.11
N GLN A 59 -14.93 -4.26 12.78
CA GLN A 59 -15.60 -5.49 13.21
C GLN A 59 -16.23 -6.25 12.03
N TRP A 60 -16.96 -5.56 11.17
CA TRP A 60 -17.61 -6.16 10.00
C TRP A 60 -16.60 -6.78 9.03
N HIS A 61 -15.47 -6.11 8.81
CA HIS A 61 -14.41 -6.65 7.96
C HIS A 61 -13.66 -7.80 8.66
N GLY A 62 -13.50 -7.73 9.98
CA GLY A 62 -12.69 -8.67 10.75
C GLY A 62 -11.21 -8.29 10.76
N VAL A 63 -10.90 -7.00 10.96
CA VAL A 63 -9.51 -6.51 11.02
C VAL A 63 -8.75 -7.18 12.15
N ILE A 64 -7.57 -7.72 11.82
CA ILE A 64 -6.65 -8.42 12.71
C ILE A 64 -5.83 -7.38 13.47
N GLY A 65 -5.82 -7.49 14.78
CA GLY A 65 -5.09 -6.63 15.67
C GLY A 65 -5.87 -6.38 16.97
N ARG A 66 -5.21 -5.69 17.90
CA ARG A 66 -5.82 -5.27 19.15
C ARG A 66 -6.38 -3.86 18.97
N LYS A 67 -7.70 -3.71 18.93
CA LYS A 67 -8.39 -2.41 18.76
C LYS A 67 -8.17 -1.42 19.91
N GLY A 68 -8.04 -1.91 21.14
CA GLY A 68 -7.94 -1.07 22.35
C GLY A 68 -9.31 -0.54 22.82
N LYS A 69 -9.30 0.33 23.85
CA LYS A 69 -10.53 0.84 24.49
C LYS A 69 -11.02 2.15 23.88
N ARG A 70 -10.11 3.10 23.64
CA ARG A 70 -10.47 4.41 23.06
C ARG A 70 -10.59 4.29 21.54
N LEU A 71 -11.71 4.73 20.99
CA LEU A 71 -11.98 4.69 19.55
C LEU A 71 -11.60 5.99 18.82
N LEU A 72 -11.75 7.14 19.49
CA LEU A 72 -11.43 8.45 18.93
C LEU A 72 -11.07 9.42 20.06
N ILE A 73 -10.00 10.19 19.86
CA ILE A 73 -9.64 11.33 20.70
C ILE A 73 -9.41 12.57 19.85
N ASN A 74 -9.63 13.76 20.42
CA ASN A 74 -9.49 15.05 19.74
C ASN A 74 -10.33 15.15 18.45
N ARG A 75 -11.59 14.66 18.47
CA ARG A 75 -12.50 14.59 17.32
C ARG A 75 -12.51 15.85 16.46
N ASP A 76 -12.50 17.03 17.09
CA ASP A 76 -12.69 18.31 16.40
C ASP A 76 -11.38 18.95 15.90
N LYS A 77 -10.23 18.25 16.01
CA LYS A 77 -8.92 18.80 15.59
C LYS A 77 -8.51 18.34 14.20
N ILE A 78 -8.18 19.32 13.35
CA ILE A 78 -7.56 19.11 12.03
C ILE A 78 -6.36 20.07 11.89
N PRO A 79 -5.10 19.60 11.94
CA PRO A 79 -4.65 18.24 12.27
C PRO A 79 -4.76 17.94 13.79
N GLY A 80 -4.80 16.66 14.17
CA GLY A 80 -4.62 16.21 15.57
C GLY A 80 -5.64 15.21 16.10
N ALA A 81 -6.73 14.92 15.37
CA ALA A 81 -7.61 13.80 15.70
C ALA A 81 -6.86 12.46 15.58
N GLN A 82 -7.13 11.53 16.50
CA GLN A 82 -6.55 10.19 16.47
C GLN A 82 -7.64 9.13 16.62
N PHE A 83 -7.78 8.30 15.59
CA PHE A 83 -8.63 7.12 15.64
C PHE A 83 -7.84 5.96 16.27
N PHE A 84 -8.52 5.17 17.10
CA PHE A 84 -8.01 4.00 17.81
C PHE A 84 -6.60 4.20 18.41
N PRO A 85 -6.39 5.21 19.28
CA PRO A 85 -5.05 5.56 19.81
C PRO A 85 -4.41 4.46 20.65
N ASP A 86 -5.20 3.50 21.14
CA ASP A 86 -4.73 2.36 21.94
C ASP A 86 -4.46 1.10 21.10
N SER A 87 -4.67 1.18 19.79
CA SER A 87 -4.65 0.00 18.95
C SER A 87 -3.24 -0.43 18.54
N SER A 88 -3.13 -1.70 18.20
CA SER A 88 -1.92 -2.32 17.69
C SER A 88 -2.30 -3.33 16.61
N LEU A 89 -1.75 -3.19 15.41
CA LEU A 89 -2.02 -4.05 14.25
C LEU A 89 -0.82 -4.08 13.31
N ASN A 90 -0.88 -4.88 12.25
CA ASN A 90 0.06 -4.81 11.13
C ASN A 90 -0.69 -4.76 9.79
N PHE A 91 -0.26 -3.87 8.89
CA PHE A 91 -0.91 -3.70 7.59
C PHE A 91 -0.74 -4.94 6.71
N ALA A 92 0.48 -5.44 6.57
CA ALA A 92 0.79 -6.60 5.73
C ALA A 92 0.11 -7.88 6.25
N GLU A 93 0.05 -8.07 7.57
CA GLU A 93 -0.67 -9.19 8.20
C GLU A 93 -2.13 -9.25 7.76
N ASN A 94 -2.83 -8.11 7.78
CA ASN A 94 -4.22 -7.99 7.36
C ASN A 94 -4.41 -8.32 5.87
N LEU A 95 -3.43 -7.99 5.02
CA LEU A 95 -3.48 -8.28 3.59
C LEU A 95 -3.08 -9.72 3.24
N LEU A 96 -2.29 -10.38 4.08
CA LEU A 96 -1.68 -11.70 3.81
C LEU A 96 -2.24 -12.86 4.64
N ILE A 97 -3.29 -12.64 5.44
CA ILE A 97 -3.86 -13.70 6.31
C ILE A 97 -4.30 -14.94 5.52
N ASN A 98 -5.00 -14.76 4.40
CA ASN A 98 -5.59 -15.85 3.60
C ASN A 98 -4.65 -16.28 2.47
N ALA A 99 -3.50 -16.83 2.83
CA ALA A 99 -2.47 -17.30 1.91
C ALA A 99 -2.82 -18.66 1.26
N ASP A 100 -3.92 -18.68 0.51
CA ASP A 100 -4.40 -19.84 -0.25
C ASP A 100 -3.81 -19.90 -1.67
N GLY A 101 -4.21 -20.92 -2.45
CA GLY A 101 -3.76 -21.10 -3.83
C GLY A 101 -4.45 -20.21 -4.86
N GLN A 102 -5.27 -19.23 -4.45
CA GLN A 102 -5.92 -18.32 -5.40
C GLN A 102 -4.94 -17.24 -5.88
N ALA A 103 -5.18 -16.71 -7.08
CA ALA A 103 -4.39 -15.59 -7.61
C ALA A 103 -4.47 -14.36 -6.70
N ALA A 104 -3.31 -13.75 -6.46
CA ALA A 104 -3.15 -12.48 -5.75
C ALA A 104 -2.80 -11.34 -6.70
N LEU A 105 -1.86 -11.59 -7.62
CA LEU A 105 -1.32 -10.62 -8.57
C LEU A 105 -1.15 -11.27 -9.94
N SER A 106 -1.48 -10.53 -11.00
CA SER A 106 -1.16 -10.86 -12.38
C SER A 106 -0.40 -9.68 -12.98
N SER A 107 0.86 -9.89 -13.35
CA SER A 107 1.73 -8.88 -13.96
C SER A 107 1.68 -9.05 -15.48
N HIS A 108 1.38 -7.99 -16.20
CA HIS A 108 1.29 -7.98 -17.67
C HIS A 108 2.37 -7.05 -18.21
N HIS A 109 3.24 -7.57 -19.07
CA HIS A 109 4.39 -6.86 -19.63
C HIS A 109 4.17 -6.51 -21.11
N GLU A 110 4.90 -5.52 -21.63
CA GLU A 110 4.75 -5.04 -23.03
C GLU A 110 5.12 -6.11 -24.09
N ASP A 111 5.97 -7.06 -23.72
CA ASP A 111 6.38 -8.19 -24.56
C ASP A 111 5.32 -9.32 -24.62
N GLY A 112 4.21 -9.15 -23.91
CA GLY A 112 3.14 -10.14 -23.79
C GLY A 112 3.36 -11.17 -22.68
N THR A 113 4.46 -11.09 -21.93
CA THR A 113 4.69 -11.96 -20.78
C THR A 113 3.66 -11.69 -19.69
N ILE A 114 3.08 -12.76 -19.15
CA ILE A 114 2.14 -12.70 -18.03
C ILE A 114 2.67 -13.57 -16.91
N GLU A 115 2.87 -12.97 -15.74
CA GLU A 115 3.29 -13.67 -14.53
C GLU A 115 2.18 -13.60 -13.48
N THR A 116 1.76 -14.73 -12.94
CA THR A 116 0.77 -14.78 -11.85
C THR A 116 1.39 -15.29 -10.57
N LEU A 117 1.09 -14.62 -9.45
CA LEU A 117 1.39 -15.12 -8.11
C LEU A 117 0.09 -15.49 -7.39
N THR A 118 0.09 -16.65 -6.76
CA THR A 118 -0.93 -17.01 -5.77
C THR A 118 -0.75 -16.22 -4.48
N ARG A 119 -1.78 -16.19 -3.63
CA ARG A 119 -1.71 -15.57 -2.30
C ARG A 119 -0.66 -16.23 -1.41
N LYS A 120 -0.52 -17.56 -1.53
CA LYS A 120 0.53 -18.33 -0.86
C LYS A 120 1.93 -17.88 -1.29
N GLU A 121 2.19 -17.86 -2.60
CA GLU A 121 3.50 -17.45 -3.14
C GLU A 121 3.82 -15.99 -2.80
N LEU A 122 2.83 -15.09 -2.87
CA LEU A 122 3.01 -13.70 -2.47
C LEU A 122 3.45 -13.59 -1.00
N LYS A 123 2.80 -14.32 -0.08
CA LYS A 123 3.17 -14.32 1.34
C LYS A 123 4.57 -14.87 1.56
N GLU A 124 4.93 -15.98 0.92
CA GLU A 124 6.26 -16.59 1.02
C GLU A 124 7.35 -15.60 0.58
N ARG A 125 7.13 -14.93 -0.55
CA ARG A 125 8.06 -13.95 -1.10
C ARG A 125 8.18 -12.70 -0.22
N VAL A 126 7.05 -12.17 0.26
CA VAL A 126 7.02 -11.02 1.17
C VAL A 126 7.75 -11.31 2.48
N THR A 127 7.50 -12.48 3.07
CA THR A 127 8.10 -12.84 4.36
C THR A 127 9.60 -13.13 4.24
N ALA A 128 10.05 -13.78 3.16
CA ALA A 128 11.47 -13.94 2.84
C ALA A 128 12.17 -12.59 2.60
N LEU A 129 11.56 -11.71 1.80
CA LEU A 129 12.10 -10.37 1.55
C LEU A 129 12.19 -9.55 2.84
N ALA A 130 11.18 -9.61 3.71
CA ALA A 130 11.22 -8.97 5.02
C ALA A 130 12.34 -9.55 5.91
N GLY A 131 12.59 -10.86 5.85
CA GLY A 131 13.69 -11.50 6.59
C GLY A 131 15.06 -11.01 6.12
N TRP A 132 15.23 -10.82 4.81
CA TRP A 132 16.40 -10.15 4.25
C TRP A 132 16.50 -8.69 4.69
N MET A 133 15.41 -7.91 4.62
CA MET A 133 15.43 -6.51 5.07
C MET A 133 15.83 -6.40 6.55
N GLN A 134 15.34 -7.30 7.39
CA GLN A 134 15.71 -7.39 8.80
C GLN A 134 17.20 -7.74 8.98
N SER A 135 17.75 -8.65 8.17
CA SER A 135 19.18 -8.99 8.20
C SER A 135 20.08 -7.83 7.77
N GLN A 136 19.56 -6.91 6.94
CA GLN A 136 20.23 -5.64 6.60
C GLN A 136 20.01 -4.53 7.63
N GLY A 137 19.34 -4.82 8.76
CA GLY A 137 19.14 -3.86 9.85
C GLY A 137 17.98 -2.87 9.65
N VAL A 138 17.01 -3.20 8.79
CA VAL A 138 15.74 -2.47 8.71
C VAL A 138 14.90 -2.80 9.95
N VAL A 139 14.47 -1.75 10.65
CA VAL A 139 13.62 -1.85 11.84
C VAL A 139 12.40 -0.93 11.72
N LYS A 140 11.46 -1.07 12.64
CA LYS A 140 10.26 -0.22 12.72
C LYS A 140 10.62 1.27 12.64
N GLY A 141 9.95 2.01 11.74
CA GLY A 141 10.13 3.45 11.54
C GLY A 141 11.26 3.84 10.57
N ASP A 142 12.08 2.89 10.12
CA ASP A 142 12.99 3.14 9.00
C ASP A 142 12.20 3.36 7.70
N ARG A 143 12.77 4.15 6.79
CA ARG A 143 12.18 4.36 5.47
C ARG A 143 12.79 3.39 4.46
N VAL A 144 11.92 2.69 3.74
CA VAL A 144 12.26 1.84 2.59
C VAL A 144 11.75 2.55 1.35
N ALA A 145 12.67 3.08 0.56
CA ALA A 145 12.36 3.76 -0.69
C ALA A 145 12.36 2.77 -1.86
N ALA A 146 11.44 2.94 -2.80
CA ALA A 146 11.37 2.14 -4.02
C ALA A 146 11.42 3.03 -5.27
N TYR A 147 12.39 2.79 -6.15
CA TYR A 147 12.51 3.41 -7.46
C TYR A 147 12.26 2.34 -8.52
N ILE A 148 10.99 1.99 -8.71
CA ILE A 148 10.57 0.73 -9.34
C ILE A 148 9.33 0.96 -10.20
N PRO A 149 9.21 0.32 -11.39
CA PRO A 149 8.00 0.42 -12.19
C PRO A 149 6.83 -0.32 -11.52
N ASN A 150 5.64 -0.25 -12.13
CA ASN A 150 4.46 -1.00 -11.68
C ASN A 150 4.60 -2.51 -12.00
N ILE A 151 5.44 -3.19 -11.21
CA ILE A 151 5.70 -4.63 -11.27
C ILE A 151 5.46 -5.25 -9.89
N ARG A 152 5.31 -6.58 -9.83
CA ARG A 152 5.01 -7.30 -8.58
C ARG A 152 6.00 -7.02 -7.44
N GLN A 153 7.27 -6.78 -7.76
CA GLN A 153 8.32 -6.46 -6.78
C GLN A 153 7.99 -5.17 -6.02
N ALA A 154 7.24 -4.22 -6.61
CA ALA A 154 6.78 -3.02 -5.90
C ALA A 154 5.81 -3.39 -4.77
N VAL A 155 4.86 -4.29 -5.05
CA VAL A 155 3.89 -4.80 -4.07
C VAL A 155 4.59 -5.66 -3.01
N GLU A 156 5.47 -6.57 -3.43
CA GLU A 156 6.27 -7.42 -2.53
C GLU A 156 7.09 -6.55 -1.56
N THR A 157 7.78 -5.52 -2.07
CA THR A 157 8.59 -4.59 -1.27
C THR A 157 7.75 -3.78 -0.28
N MET A 158 6.61 -3.26 -0.74
CA MET A 158 5.71 -2.47 0.11
C MET A 158 5.15 -3.31 1.27
N LEU A 159 4.73 -4.55 1.00
CA LEU A 159 4.24 -5.45 2.04
C LEU A 159 5.36 -5.93 2.97
N ALA A 160 6.57 -6.15 2.46
CA ALA A 160 7.73 -6.55 3.28
C ALA A 160 8.21 -5.42 4.21
N ALA A 161 8.21 -4.17 3.73
CA ALA A 161 8.49 -3.02 4.59
C ALA A 161 7.41 -2.88 5.68
N ALA A 162 6.13 -2.96 5.29
CA ALA A 162 5.02 -2.84 6.22
C ALA A 162 4.97 -3.97 7.26
N SER A 163 5.40 -5.19 6.92
CA SER A 163 5.45 -6.31 7.88
C SER A 163 6.47 -6.08 9.01
N LEU A 164 7.52 -5.32 8.77
CA LEU A 164 8.52 -4.89 9.76
C LEU A 164 8.13 -3.60 10.50
N GLY A 165 7.00 -2.98 10.15
CA GLY A 165 6.64 -1.65 10.64
C GLY A 165 7.55 -0.53 10.09
N ALA A 166 8.26 -0.80 9.00
CA ALA A 166 8.99 0.20 8.24
C ALA A 166 8.01 1.01 7.36
N ILE A 167 8.47 2.18 6.93
CA ILE A 167 7.67 3.17 6.23
C ILE A 167 8.04 3.10 4.75
N TYR A 168 7.07 2.73 3.91
CA TYR A 168 7.30 2.60 2.47
C TYR A 168 7.14 3.96 1.77
N SER A 169 8.01 4.23 0.80
CA SER A 169 7.87 5.37 -0.12
C SER A 169 8.30 4.94 -1.50
N SER A 170 7.67 5.47 -2.54
CA SER A 170 8.01 5.11 -3.92
C SER A 170 8.09 6.31 -4.85
N CYS A 171 8.86 6.12 -5.91
CA CYS A 171 8.98 7.02 -7.04
C CYS A 171 9.07 6.17 -8.32
N SER A 172 8.41 6.60 -9.38
CA SER A 172 8.46 5.91 -10.67
C SER A 172 9.86 6.03 -11.30
N PRO A 173 10.34 5.02 -12.05
CA PRO A 173 11.65 5.06 -12.69
C PRO A 173 11.73 6.03 -13.87
N ASP A 174 10.61 6.64 -14.28
CA ASP A 174 10.57 7.74 -15.26
C ASP A 174 11.27 9.02 -14.76
N PHE A 175 11.27 9.27 -13.45
CA PHE A 175 11.93 10.43 -12.87
C PHE A 175 13.45 10.36 -13.08
N GLY A 176 14.03 11.43 -13.61
CA GLY A 176 15.49 11.62 -13.59
C GLY A 176 16.02 11.85 -12.17
N PHE A 177 17.34 11.86 -12.02
CA PHE A 177 18.03 11.96 -10.73
C PHE A 177 17.46 13.05 -9.81
N ASN A 178 17.32 14.29 -10.27
CA ASN A 178 16.80 15.39 -9.44
C ASN A 178 15.38 15.09 -8.91
N GLY A 179 14.51 14.53 -9.75
CA GLY A 179 13.13 14.24 -9.36
C GLY A 179 13.02 13.21 -8.24
N VAL A 180 13.83 12.15 -8.31
CA VAL A 180 13.88 11.12 -7.26
C VAL A 180 14.68 11.60 -6.03
N PHE A 181 15.77 12.34 -6.24
CA PHE A 181 16.59 12.89 -5.17
C PHE A 181 15.83 13.89 -4.31
N ASP A 182 15.10 14.83 -4.90
CA ASP A 182 14.30 15.84 -4.18
C ASP A 182 13.25 15.19 -3.27
N ARG A 183 12.80 13.97 -3.60
CA ARG A 183 11.85 13.19 -2.79
C ARG A 183 12.56 12.42 -1.69
N PHE A 184 13.56 11.61 -2.05
CA PHE A 184 14.20 10.69 -1.12
C PHE A 184 15.16 11.38 -0.13
N SER A 185 15.78 12.49 -0.52
CA SER A 185 16.62 13.27 0.40
C SER A 185 15.85 13.81 1.62
N GLN A 186 14.55 14.09 1.47
CA GLN A 186 13.70 14.57 2.57
C GLN A 186 13.36 13.50 3.61
N ILE A 187 13.40 12.22 3.23
CA ILE A 187 12.95 11.11 4.07
C ILE A 187 14.09 10.22 4.53
N GLU A 188 15.31 10.43 4.04
CA GLU A 188 16.54 9.72 4.42
C GLU A 188 16.31 8.19 4.51
N PRO A 189 16.04 7.51 3.37
CA PRO A 189 15.78 6.08 3.38
C PRO A 189 17.02 5.30 3.81
N LYS A 190 16.79 4.21 4.54
CA LYS A 190 17.85 3.25 4.91
C LYS A 190 18.09 2.23 3.79
N LEU A 191 17.03 1.85 3.09
CA LEU A 191 17.05 0.87 2.00
C LEU A 191 16.43 1.50 0.75
N LEU A 192 17.10 1.30 -0.39
CA LEU A 192 16.54 1.57 -1.71
C LEU A 192 16.29 0.24 -2.44
N VAL A 193 15.07 -0.01 -2.89
CA VAL A 193 14.75 -1.09 -3.82
C VAL A 193 14.54 -0.50 -5.21
N THR A 194 15.23 -1.02 -6.23
CA THR A 194 15.26 -0.43 -7.58
C THR A 194 15.31 -1.51 -8.65
N VAL A 195 15.10 -1.10 -9.90
CA VAL A 195 15.48 -1.86 -11.10
C VAL A 195 16.73 -1.28 -11.73
N ASP A 196 17.46 -2.08 -12.51
CA ASP A 196 18.60 -1.66 -13.34
C ASP A 196 18.19 -0.82 -14.57
N GLY A 197 16.94 -0.99 -15.03
CA GLY A 197 16.32 -0.26 -16.13
C GLY A 197 14.87 -0.69 -16.29
N TYR A 198 14.15 -0.14 -17.27
CA TYR A 198 12.77 -0.53 -17.59
C TYR A 198 12.45 -0.41 -19.08
N PHE A 199 11.30 -0.95 -19.48
CA PHE A 199 10.78 -0.87 -20.85
C PHE A 199 9.55 0.02 -20.90
N TYR A 200 9.49 0.89 -21.91
CA TYR A 200 8.31 1.71 -22.19
C TYR A 200 8.20 2.00 -23.67
N ALA A 201 7.02 1.75 -24.24
CA ALA A 201 6.75 1.91 -25.67
C ALA A 201 7.82 1.21 -26.55
N GLY A 202 8.22 -0.01 -26.14
CA GLY A 202 9.22 -0.81 -26.84
C GLY A 202 10.67 -0.32 -26.70
N LYS A 203 10.95 0.70 -25.86
CA LYS A 203 12.31 1.22 -25.62
C LYS A 203 12.85 0.75 -24.27
N LYS A 204 14.09 0.28 -24.25
CA LYS A 204 14.85 0.01 -23.01
C LYS A 204 15.46 1.32 -22.48
N ILE A 205 15.22 1.62 -21.20
CA ILE A 205 15.69 2.83 -20.52
C ILE A 205 16.52 2.40 -19.31
N SER A 206 17.83 2.62 -19.37
CA SER A 206 18.77 2.29 -18.26
C SER A 206 18.62 3.29 -17.11
N ARG A 207 18.74 2.79 -15.86
CA ARG A 207 18.74 3.59 -14.62
C ARG A 207 20.06 3.49 -13.83
N VAL A 208 21.05 2.78 -14.35
CA VAL A 208 22.37 2.56 -13.69
C VAL A 208 23.00 3.88 -13.21
N ASP A 209 23.11 4.89 -14.08
CA ASP A 209 23.71 6.19 -13.72
C ASP A 209 22.94 6.94 -12.62
N VAL A 210 21.61 6.81 -12.61
CA VAL A 210 20.76 7.43 -11.58
C VAL A 210 20.98 6.73 -10.23
N ILE A 211 21.14 5.41 -10.24
CA ILE A 211 21.37 4.61 -9.03
C ILE A 211 22.72 4.92 -8.41
N HIS A 212 23.79 5.04 -9.22
CA HIS A 212 25.10 5.48 -8.72
C HIS A 212 25.02 6.88 -8.09
N GLN A 213 24.37 7.84 -8.76
CA GLN A 213 24.19 9.19 -8.20
C GLN A 213 23.39 9.17 -6.90
N LEU A 214 22.32 8.37 -6.80
CA LEU A 214 21.54 8.23 -5.56
C LEU A 214 22.38 7.65 -4.44
N LYS A 215 23.17 6.60 -4.71
CA LYS A 215 24.08 6.01 -3.73
C LYS A 215 25.09 7.03 -3.19
N GLU A 216 25.67 7.84 -4.07
CA GLU A 216 26.64 8.87 -3.69
C GLU A 216 26.01 10.03 -2.90
N LYS A 217 24.77 10.41 -3.25
CA LYS A 217 24.12 11.62 -2.72
C LYS A 217 23.18 11.37 -1.54
N LEU A 218 22.80 10.11 -1.28
CA LEU A 218 21.95 9.72 -0.14
C LEU A 218 22.78 8.91 0.88
N PRO A 219 23.53 9.59 1.78
CA PRO A 219 24.39 8.90 2.75
C PRO A 219 23.61 8.07 3.79
N SER A 220 22.29 8.25 3.89
CA SER A 220 21.41 7.44 4.73
C SER A 220 21.24 6.00 4.21
N LEU A 221 21.53 5.74 2.93
CA LEU A 221 21.40 4.42 2.33
C LEU A 221 22.45 3.48 2.92
N VAL A 222 21.96 2.48 3.65
CA VAL A 222 22.77 1.38 4.17
C VAL A 222 22.89 0.28 3.13
N HIS A 223 21.84 0.06 2.33
CA HIS A 223 21.82 -0.97 1.29
C HIS A 223 20.96 -0.59 0.08
N ILE A 224 21.26 -1.17 -1.08
CA ILE A 224 20.48 -1.08 -2.31
C ILE A 224 20.14 -2.50 -2.78
N LEU A 225 18.87 -2.77 -3.04
CA LEU A 225 18.39 -4.03 -3.59
C LEU A 225 17.94 -3.82 -5.04
N VAL A 226 18.60 -4.48 -5.98
CA VAL A 226 18.36 -4.30 -7.42
C VAL A 226 17.65 -5.51 -7.99
N HIS A 227 16.50 -5.31 -8.61
CA HIS A 227 15.86 -6.30 -9.47
C HIS A 227 16.44 -6.18 -10.88
N ASP A 228 16.99 -7.29 -11.39
CA ASP A 228 17.43 -7.39 -12.78
C ASP A 228 16.21 -7.49 -13.70
N TYR A 229 15.76 -6.34 -14.20
CA TYR A 229 14.60 -6.20 -15.06
C TYR A 229 15.00 -5.94 -16.51
N SER A 230 16.12 -5.26 -16.74
CA SER A 230 16.59 -4.90 -18.09
C SER A 230 17.82 -5.70 -18.54
N GLY A 231 18.42 -6.53 -17.68
CA GLY A 231 19.57 -7.39 -17.98
C GLY A 231 20.94 -6.75 -17.69
N ASN A 232 20.98 -5.66 -16.92
CA ASN A 232 22.18 -4.89 -16.60
C ASN A 232 22.48 -4.87 -15.09
N ALA A 233 21.82 -5.69 -14.26
CA ALA A 233 22.05 -5.66 -12.81
C ALA A 233 23.51 -5.99 -12.41
N SER A 234 24.23 -6.76 -13.24
CA SER A 234 25.66 -7.07 -13.05
C SER A 234 26.54 -5.84 -12.89
N ASP A 235 26.20 -4.75 -13.59
CA ASP A 235 26.99 -3.51 -13.58
C ASP A 235 26.92 -2.84 -12.19
N LEU A 236 25.81 -3.04 -11.47
CA LEU A 236 25.55 -2.47 -10.15
C LEU A 236 26.06 -3.37 -9.02
N VAL A 237 25.88 -4.69 -9.10
CA VAL A 237 26.19 -5.60 -7.98
C VAL A 237 27.67 -5.86 -7.76
N SER A 238 28.53 -5.33 -8.62
CA SER A 238 29.98 -5.28 -8.38
C SER A 238 30.36 -4.38 -7.20
N GLU A 239 29.45 -3.48 -6.80
CA GLU A 239 29.69 -2.53 -5.74
C GLU A 239 29.28 -3.05 -4.34
N PRO A 240 29.98 -2.63 -3.27
CA PRO A 240 29.58 -2.95 -1.92
C PRO A 240 28.20 -2.35 -1.59
N LYS A 241 27.43 -3.06 -0.76
CA LYS A 241 26.07 -2.69 -0.30
C LYS A 241 25.00 -2.70 -1.38
N ILE A 242 25.28 -3.32 -2.53
CA ILE A 242 24.29 -3.58 -3.57
C ILE A 242 24.09 -5.10 -3.66
N SER A 243 22.84 -5.55 -3.70
CA SER A 243 22.51 -6.99 -3.82
C SER A 243 21.39 -7.21 -4.82
N LEU A 244 21.33 -8.44 -5.37
CA LEU A 244 20.23 -8.84 -6.24
C LEU A 244 18.96 -9.12 -5.43
N TYR A 245 17.84 -8.66 -5.95
CA TYR A 245 16.51 -8.95 -5.42
C TYR A 245 16.24 -10.46 -5.32
N SER A 246 16.74 -11.24 -6.28
CA SER A 246 16.60 -12.70 -6.29
C SER A 246 17.32 -13.39 -5.13
N ASP A 247 18.39 -12.80 -4.60
CA ASP A 247 19.12 -13.34 -3.45
C ASP A 247 18.42 -13.03 -2.13
N ALA A 248 17.75 -11.86 -2.03
CA ALA A 248 16.94 -11.52 -0.88
C ALA A 248 15.79 -12.53 -0.66
N LEU A 249 15.22 -13.06 -1.73
CA LEU A 249 14.13 -14.05 -1.66
C LEU A 249 14.58 -15.43 -1.18
N LYS A 250 15.89 -15.68 -1.09
CA LYS A 250 16.45 -16.93 -0.56
C LYS A 250 16.63 -16.90 0.97
N HIS A 251 16.36 -15.76 1.61
CA HIS A 251 16.48 -15.64 3.06
C HIS A 251 15.36 -16.35 3.80
N SER A 252 15.64 -16.71 5.05
CA SER A 252 14.60 -17.21 5.96
C SER A 252 13.48 -16.18 6.09
N PRO A 253 12.20 -16.61 6.07
CA PRO A 253 11.08 -15.71 6.26
C PRO A 253 11.07 -15.12 7.68
N ILE A 254 10.47 -13.94 7.85
CA ILE A 254 10.15 -13.44 9.19
C ILE A 254 9.20 -14.40 9.92
N GLU A 255 9.43 -14.57 11.22
CA GLU A 255 8.58 -15.41 12.07
C GLU A 255 7.30 -14.69 12.49
N GLU A 256 7.39 -13.38 12.76
CA GLU A 256 6.29 -12.57 13.27
C GLU A 256 6.20 -11.22 12.53
N TYR A 257 4.98 -10.73 12.36
CA TYR A 257 4.72 -9.36 11.91
C TYR A 257 4.95 -8.39 13.05
N THR A 258 5.63 -7.28 12.80
CA THR A 258 5.88 -6.26 13.82
C THR A 258 4.59 -5.48 14.10
N PRO A 259 4.03 -5.55 15.33
CA PRO A 259 2.85 -4.77 15.68
C PRO A 259 3.16 -3.27 15.77
N VAL A 260 2.32 -2.44 15.15
CA VAL A 260 2.44 -0.98 15.13
C VAL A 260 1.13 -0.31 15.54
N LYS A 261 1.20 0.95 15.99
CA LYS A 261 0.01 1.69 16.40
C LYS A 261 -0.84 2.08 15.20
N PHE A 262 -2.14 2.30 15.40
CA PHE A 262 -3.05 2.78 14.35
C PHE A 262 -2.51 3.97 13.55
N ASN A 263 -1.93 4.93 14.28
CA ASN A 263 -1.49 6.22 13.76
C ASN A 263 0.01 6.24 13.41
N ASP A 264 0.71 5.10 13.53
CA ASP A 264 2.11 5.00 13.07
C ASP A 264 2.15 5.15 11.53
N PRO A 265 3.21 5.75 10.96
CA PRO A 265 3.33 5.91 9.50
C PRO A 265 3.40 4.57 8.76
N LEU A 266 2.69 4.50 7.63
CA LEU A 266 2.75 3.39 6.67
C LEU A 266 3.41 3.83 5.37
N TYR A 267 2.93 4.94 4.80
CA TYR A 267 3.43 5.49 3.54
C TYR A 267 3.93 6.91 3.70
N ILE A 268 4.96 7.25 2.92
CA ILE A 268 5.26 8.64 2.55
C ILE A 268 5.06 8.78 1.04
N LEU A 269 4.04 9.53 0.67
CA LEU A 269 3.69 9.85 -0.73
C LEU A 269 3.97 11.32 -1.01
N TYR A 270 4.05 11.70 -2.28
CA TYR A 270 4.46 13.05 -2.67
C TYR A 270 3.35 13.75 -3.45
N SER A 271 3.08 15.01 -3.12
CA SER A 271 2.31 15.92 -3.99
C SER A 271 3.22 16.92 -4.67
N SER A 272 2.95 17.24 -5.93
CA SER A 272 3.57 18.38 -6.60
C SER A 272 3.16 19.67 -5.88
N GLY A 273 4.15 20.37 -5.32
CA GLY A 273 3.95 21.72 -4.83
C GLY A 273 3.93 22.70 -5.99
N THR A 274 3.19 23.81 -5.88
CA THR A 274 3.27 24.93 -6.83
C THR A 274 4.56 25.75 -6.65
N THR A 275 5.27 25.56 -5.52
CA THR A 275 6.52 26.22 -5.18
C THR A 275 7.39 25.28 -4.32
N GLY A 276 8.64 25.03 -4.73
CA GLY A 276 9.63 24.27 -3.95
C GLY A 276 9.60 22.74 -4.14
N ALA A 277 10.37 22.05 -3.30
CA ALA A 277 10.47 20.58 -3.33
C ALA A 277 9.11 19.90 -3.07
N PRO A 278 8.88 18.67 -3.56
CA PRO A 278 7.64 17.93 -3.36
C PRO A 278 7.30 17.77 -1.88
N LYS A 279 6.03 17.93 -1.50
CA LYS A 279 5.62 17.78 -0.09
C LYS A 279 5.45 16.32 0.26
N CYS A 280 6.08 15.89 1.36
CA CYS A 280 5.91 14.55 1.92
C CYS A 280 4.58 14.44 2.68
N ILE A 281 3.67 13.62 2.17
CA ILE A 281 2.36 13.30 2.77
C ILE A 281 2.47 11.94 3.46
N VAL A 282 2.27 11.95 4.78
CA VAL A 282 2.33 10.73 5.60
C VAL A 282 0.94 10.14 5.76
N HIS A 283 0.79 8.87 5.42
CA HIS A 283 -0.42 8.10 5.69
C HIS A 283 -0.19 7.09 6.81
N SER A 284 -1.11 7.01 7.78
CA SER A 284 -1.03 6.08 8.90
C SER A 284 -1.47 4.67 8.55
N VAL A 285 -0.93 3.66 9.24
CA VAL A 285 -1.24 2.23 9.07
C VAL A 285 -2.73 1.92 9.12
N GLY A 286 -3.37 2.20 10.25
CA GLY A 286 -4.76 1.85 10.47
C GLY A 286 -5.72 2.72 9.66
N GLY A 287 -5.42 4.01 9.54
CA GLY A 287 -6.21 4.95 8.75
C GLY A 287 -6.30 4.53 7.29
N THR A 288 -5.17 4.16 6.69
CA THR A 288 -5.11 3.64 5.32
C THR A 288 -5.87 2.32 5.19
N LEU A 289 -5.66 1.37 6.11
CA LEU A 289 -6.31 0.06 6.05
C LEU A 289 -7.84 0.19 6.06
N LEU A 290 -8.40 0.93 7.02
CA LEU A 290 -9.85 1.10 7.12
C LEU A 290 -10.40 1.89 5.94
N GLN A 291 -9.68 2.91 5.47
CA GLN A 291 -10.09 3.69 4.31
C GLN A 291 -10.10 2.83 3.03
N HIS A 292 -9.09 1.99 2.81
CA HIS A 292 -9.09 1.03 1.69
C HIS A 292 -10.23 0.02 1.79
N ILE A 293 -10.50 -0.53 2.98
CA ILE A 293 -11.64 -1.43 3.19
C ILE A 293 -12.95 -0.75 2.79
N LYS A 294 -13.17 0.49 3.27
CA LYS A 294 -14.38 1.27 2.98
C LYS A 294 -14.50 1.55 1.48
N GLU A 295 -13.46 2.10 0.86
CA GLU A 295 -13.49 2.42 -0.58
C GLU A 295 -13.66 1.17 -1.44
N HIS A 296 -12.80 0.17 -1.27
CA HIS A 296 -12.80 -1.00 -2.14
C HIS A 296 -14.06 -1.85 -1.96
N ARG A 297 -14.42 -2.17 -0.72
CA ARG A 297 -15.57 -3.05 -0.49
C ARG A 297 -16.89 -2.29 -0.60
N LEU A 298 -17.05 -1.16 0.09
CA LEU A 298 -18.36 -0.51 0.14
C LEU A 298 -18.66 0.35 -1.09
N HIS A 299 -17.68 1.14 -1.55
CA HIS A 299 -17.91 2.10 -2.65
C HIS A 299 -17.65 1.49 -4.03
N SER A 300 -16.67 0.59 -4.15
CA SER A 300 -16.37 -0.10 -5.42
C SER A 300 -16.96 -1.50 -5.52
N ASN A 301 -17.65 -1.98 -4.47
CA ASN A 301 -18.28 -3.30 -4.43
C ASN A 301 -17.32 -4.46 -4.78
N ILE A 302 -16.04 -4.34 -4.41
CA ILE A 302 -15.03 -5.39 -4.62
C ILE A 302 -15.32 -6.54 -3.67
N THR A 303 -15.65 -7.69 -4.24
CA THR A 303 -15.96 -8.92 -3.51
C THR A 303 -14.74 -9.85 -3.44
N LYS A 304 -14.82 -10.91 -2.62
CA LYS A 304 -13.71 -11.89 -2.42
C LYS A 304 -13.15 -12.49 -3.72
N ASN A 305 -13.99 -12.61 -4.75
CA ASN A 305 -13.64 -13.25 -6.03
C ASN A 305 -13.47 -12.23 -7.16
N ALA A 306 -13.51 -10.93 -6.87
CA ALA A 306 -13.34 -9.90 -7.88
C ALA A 306 -11.86 -9.78 -8.27
N SER A 307 -11.61 -9.67 -9.57
CA SER A 307 -10.32 -9.21 -10.11
C SER A 307 -10.41 -7.71 -10.35
N VAL A 308 -9.40 -6.98 -9.89
CA VAL A 308 -9.37 -5.52 -10.00
C VAL A 308 -8.18 -5.13 -10.85
N PHE A 309 -8.43 -4.31 -11.86
CA PHE A 309 -7.41 -3.75 -12.74
C PHE A 309 -7.51 -2.23 -12.71
N TYR A 310 -6.43 -1.59 -12.29
CA TYR A 310 -6.25 -0.15 -12.42
C TYR A 310 -5.07 0.09 -13.36
N LEU A 311 -5.35 0.74 -14.49
CA LEU A 311 -4.30 1.25 -15.36
C LEU A 311 -3.79 2.55 -14.76
N GLN A 312 -2.57 2.52 -14.23
CA GLN A 312 -1.86 3.74 -13.86
C GLN A 312 -0.96 4.13 -15.05
N PRO A 313 -1.28 5.21 -15.78
CA PRO A 313 -0.42 5.69 -16.85
C PRO A 313 0.93 6.13 -16.28
N VAL A 314 1.99 5.94 -17.06
CA VAL A 314 3.28 6.58 -16.82
C VAL A 314 3.10 8.03 -17.23
N ASP A 315 3.28 8.97 -16.30
CA ASP A 315 3.26 10.40 -16.63
C ASP A 315 4.52 10.68 -17.48
N GLY A 316 4.32 10.81 -18.79
CA GLY A 316 5.37 11.15 -19.75
C GLY A 316 5.80 12.61 -19.68
#